data_AF-A0A9Q3PLF8-F1
#
_entry.id   AF-A0A9Q3PLF8-F1
#
_cell.length_a   1.000
_cell.length_b   1.000
_cell.length_c   1.000
_cell.angle_alpha   90.00
_cell.angle_beta   90.00
_cell.angle_gamma   90.00
#
_symmetry.space_group_name_H-M   'P 1'
#
loop_
_entity.id
_entity.type
_entity.pdbx_description
1 polymer ?
#
loop_
_entity_poly.entity_id
_entity_poly.type
_entity_poly.pdbx_seq_one_letter_code
_entity_poly.pdbx_strand_id
1 'polypeptide(L)'
;MRCLPCHKEDTAMDTALLFWNNIMSTCGVPKIIISDRDPKLTSEFWTNLYDMLGTKLAFSIAYHPQTDGLDERMNKTMEDILRRFCAYGMEYKHHEGYTHDWVTLLPEVQLAYSTSQHSTTGKTPSVVEKGWDHLKKNLLNIKPTANDFHEMWKRACETAAKCIAEAKEYNKQRWDKSHMEPDFKEGDQVLVSTLNFNDLKGPKKMRESFL
;
A
#
# COMPACT_ATOMS: atom_id res chain seq x y z
N MET A 1 -6.21 -1.07 5.94
CA MET A 1 -4.77 -1.08 5.56
C MET A 1 -3.90 -1.02 6.81
N ARG A 2 -2.83 -1.82 6.88
CA ARG A 2 -1.83 -1.79 7.96
C ARG A 2 -0.43 -1.86 7.38
N CYS A 3 0.51 -1.14 7.98
CA CYS A 3 1.94 -1.18 7.65
C CYS A 3 2.72 -1.54 8.91
N LEU A 4 3.62 -2.50 8.82
CA LEU A 4 4.40 -2.98 9.95
C LEU A 4 5.88 -2.79 9.64
N PRO A 5 6.66 -2.19 10.55
CA PRO A 5 8.10 -2.11 10.37
C PRO A 5 8.68 -3.54 10.47
N CYS A 6 9.60 -3.85 9.56
CA CYS A 6 10.33 -5.11 9.55
C CYS A 6 11.82 -4.83 9.30
N HIS A 7 12.68 -5.70 9.79
CA HIS A 7 14.10 -5.65 9.52
C HIS A 7 14.46 -6.50 8.30
N LYS A 8 15.53 -6.12 7.60
CA LYS A 8 16.02 -6.87 6.44
C LYS A 8 16.38 -8.32 6.83
N GLU A 9 16.99 -8.47 8.00
CA GLU A 9 17.44 -9.74 8.56
C GLU A 9 16.30 -10.60 9.16
N ASP A 10 15.06 -10.11 9.19
CA ASP A 10 13.94 -10.88 9.70
C ASP A 10 13.80 -12.20 8.95
N THR A 11 13.68 -13.29 9.69
CA THR A 11 13.45 -14.61 9.12
C THR A 11 11.99 -14.77 8.68
N ALA A 12 11.68 -15.88 8.00
CA ALA A 12 10.29 -16.25 7.71
C ALA A 12 9.46 -16.42 8.99
N MET A 13 10.07 -16.90 10.07
CA MET A 13 9.40 -17.06 11.36
C MET A 13 9.09 -15.70 12.00
N ASP A 14 10.05 -14.77 12.00
CA ASP A 14 9.84 -13.41 12.52
C ASP A 14 8.73 -12.69 11.74
N THR A 15 8.74 -12.83 10.41
CA THR A 15 7.71 -12.27 9.53
C THR A 15 6.33 -12.87 9.83
N ALA A 16 6.23 -14.19 10.05
CA ALA A 16 4.97 -14.83 10.40
C ALA A 16 4.46 -14.40 11.78
N LEU A 17 5.33 -14.26 12.77
CA LEU A 17 4.95 -13.76 14.09
C LEU A 17 4.46 -12.32 14.01
N LEU A 18 5.15 -11.47 13.24
CA LEU A 18 4.74 -10.09 13.00
C LEU A 18 3.34 -10.04 12.36
N PHE A 19 3.10 -10.86 11.34
CA PHE A 19 1.81 -10.95 10.66
C PHE A 19 0.72 -11.51 11.57
N TRP A 20 1.03 -12.54 12.37
CA TRP A 20 0.09 -13.16 13.30
C TRP A 20 -0.39 -12.19 14.36
N ASN A 21 0.55 -11.51 15.03
CA ASN A 21 0.27 -10.62 16.14
C ASN A 21 -0.50 -9.37 15.71
N ASN A 22 -0.25 -8.87 14.49
CA ASN A 22 -0.76 -7.57 14.07
C ASN A 22 -1.86 -7.64 13.01
N ILE A 23 -1.96 -8.71 12.23
CA ILE A 23 -2.99 -8.83 11.19
C ILE A 23 -4.01 -9.89 11.63
N MET A 24 -3.55 -11.13 11.83
CA MET A 24 -4.43 -12.28 12.10
C MET A 24 -5.26 -12.10 13.37
N SER A 25 -4.64 -11.60 14.44
CA SER A 25 -5.32 -11.33 15.72
C SER A 25 -6.51 -10.39 15.61
N THR A 26 -6.54 -9.54 14.57
CA THR A 26 -7.55 -8.50 14.39
C THR A 26 -8.49 -8.71 13.21
N CYS A 27 -8.03 -9.40 12.17
CA CYS A 27 -8.79 -9.65 10.95
C CYS A 27 -9.30 -11.10 10.85
N GLY A 28 -8.79 -12.00 11.69
CA GLY A 28 -9.01 -13.44 11.57
C GLY A 28 -8.12 -14.09 10.49
N VAL A 29 -8.34 -15.40 10.28
CA VAL A 29 -7.60 -16.19 9.29
C VAL A 29 -8.16 -15.91 7.89
N PRO A 30 -7.36 -15.40 6.94
CA PRO A 30 -7.83 -15.15 5.58
C PRO A 30 -7.99 -16.45 4.80
N LYS A 31 -8.92 -16.46 3.84
CA LYS A 31 -9.07 -17.58 2.90
C LYS A 31 -7.95 -17.63 1.86
N ILE A 32 -7.47 -16.47 1.44
CA ILE A 32 -6.43 -16.32 0.42
C ILE A 32 -5.49 -15.20 0.85
N ILE A 33 -4.19 -15.43 0.75
CA ILE A 33 -3.15 -14.38 0.85
C ILE A 33 -2.54 -14.23 -0.54
N ILE A 34 -2.59 -13.01 -1.07
CA ILE A 34 -1.90 -12.63 -2.30
C ILE A 34 -0.62 -11.91 -1.87
N SER A 35 0.54 -12.37 -2.35
CA SER A 35 1.83 -11.76 -2.03
C SER A 35 2.79 -11.84 -3.20
N ASP A 36 3.87 -11.06 -3.16
CA ASP A 36 4.99 -11.26 -4.06
C ASP A 36 5.76 -12.56 -3.72
N ARG A 37 6.84 -12.81 -4.46
CA ARG A 37 7.71 -13.97 -4.29
C ARG A 37 8.90 -13.69 -3.36
N ASP A 38 8.70 -12.89 -2.31
CA ASP A 38 9.72 -12.71 -1.28
C ASP A 38 10.11 -14.07 -0.67
N PRO A 39 11.42 -14.39 -0.53
CA PRO A 39 11.89 -15.68 -0.01
C PRO A 39 11.29 -16.07 1.35
N LYS A 40 10.94 -15.10 2.19
CA LYS A 40 10.30 -15.31 3.49
C LYS A 40 8.89 -15.88 3.32
N LEU A 41 8.15 -15.36 2.34
CA LEU A 41 6.77 -15.73 2.02
C LEU A 41 6.67 -16.99 1.16
N THR A 42 7.73 -17.34 0.43
CA THR A 42 7.84 -18.61 -0.31
C THR A 42 8.57 -19.71 0.47
N SER A 43 8.94 -19.46 1.73
CA SER A 43 9.64 -20.44 2.55
C SER A 43 8.76 -21.66 2.84
N GLU A 44 9.40 -22.81 3.09
CA GLU A 44 8.69 -24.03 3.51
C GLU A 44 7.90 -23.80 4.79
N PHE A 45 8.49 -23.08 5.75
CA PHE A 45 7.82 -22.72 6.99
C PHE A 45 6.53 -21.91 6.74
N TRP A 46 6.60 -20.84 5.94
CA TRP A 46 5.43 -20.00 5.64
C TRP A 46 4.36 -20.80 4.91
N THR A 47 4.75 -21.60 3.92
CA THR A 47 3.84 -22.44 3.14
C THR A 47 3.10 -23.45 4.02
N ASN A 48 3.83 -24.17 4.87
CA ASN A 48 3.27 -25.17 5.78
C ASN A 48 2.36 -24.54 6.86
N LEU A 49 2.73 -23.35 7.37
CA LEU A 49 1.92 -22.62 8.34
C LEU A 49 0.53 -22.29 7.77
N TYR A 50 0.47 -21.74 6.55
CA TYR A 50 -0.81 -21.33 5.96
C TYR A 50 -1.60 -22.50 5.36
N ASP A 51 -0.95 -23.58 4.94
CA ASP A 51 -1.62 -24.83 4.60
C ASP A 51 -2.37 -25.41 5.82
N MET A 52 -1.71 -25.45 6.99
CA MET A 52 -2.33 -25.86 8.26
C MET A 52 -3.54 -25.00 8.63
N LEU A 53 -3.50 -23.70 8.33
CA LEU A 53 -4.59 -22.76 8.62
C LEU A 53 -5.72 -22.81 7.57
N GLY A 54 -5.58 -23.60 6.51
CA GLY A 54 -6.53 -23.64 5.39
C GLY A 54 -6.54 -22.36 4.55
N THR A 55 -5.45 -21.59 4.59
CA THR A 55 -5.26 -20.37 3.82
C THR A 55 -4.53 -20.67 2.52
N LYS A 56 -5.14 -20.31 1.39
CA LYS A 56 -4.50 -20.45 0.08
C LYS A 56 -3.47 -19.34 -0.15
N LEU A 57 -2.23 -19.70 -0.41
CA LEU A 57 -1.21 -18.76 -0.85
C LEU A 57 -1.28 -18.57 -2.38
N ALA A 58 -1.38 -17.33 -2.83
CA ALA A 58 -1.40 -16.95 -4.24
C ALA A 58 -0.27 -15.97 -4.51
N PHE A 59 0.85 -16.46 -5.02
CA PHE A 59 1.98 -15.61 -5.34
C PHE A 59 1.75 -14.88 -6.65
N SER A 60 1.89 -13.56 -6.65
CA SER A 60 1.86 -12.77 -7.87
C SER A 60 3.00 -13.21 -8.79
N ILE A 61 2.70 -13.28 -10.08
CA ILE A 61 3.71 -13.41 -11.12
C ILE A 61 4.19 -11.98 -11.36
N ALA A 62 5.51 -11.78 -11.46
CA ALA A 62 6.05 -10.49 -11.84
C ALA A 62 5.27 -9.95 -13.05
N TYR A 63 4.62 -8.79 -12.87
CA TYR A 63 3.80 -8.09 -13.87
C TYR A 63 2.38 -8.67 -14.13
N HIS A 64 1.53 -8.75 -13.10
CA HIS A 64 0.06 -8.77 -13.27
C HIS A 64 -0.57 -7.40 -12.93
N PRO A 65 -0.51 -6.40 -13.86
CA PRO A 65 -0.97 -5.03 -13.62
C PRO A 65 -2.46 -4.89 -13.26
N GLN A 66 -3.27 -5.94 -13.49
CA GLN A 66 -4.71 -5.94 -13.21
C GLN A 66 -5.04 -6.38 -11.77
N THR A 67 -4.23 -7.25 -11.17
CA THR A 67 -4.42 -7.73 -9.78
C THR A 67 -3.56 -6.93 -8.80
N ASP A 68 -2.32 -6.62 -9.18
CA ASP A 68 -1.36 -5.90 -8.33
C ASP A 68 -1.54 -4.36 -8.40
N GLY A 69 -2.27 -3.84 -9.38
CA GLY A 69 -2.35 -2.39 -9.60
C GLY A 69 -3.03 -1.59 -8.48
N LEU A 70 -3.85 -2.21 -7.63
CA LEU A 70 -4.42 -1.54 -6.44
C LEU A 70 -3.40 -1.51 -5.29
N ASP A 71 -2.75 -2.65 -5.01
CA ASP A 71 -1.77 -2.77 -3.94
C ASP A 71 -0.50 -1.97 -4.26
N GLU A 72 -0.06 -1.94 -5.52
CA GLU A 72 1.05 -1.09 -5.98
C GLU A 72 0.74 0.41 -5.83
N ARG A 73 -0.48 0.84 -6.21
CA ARG A 73 -0.89 2.25 -6.04
C ARG A 73 -0.97 2.62 -4.56
N MET A 74 -1.45 1.71 -3.73
CA MET A 74 -1.51 1.88 -2.29
C MET A 74 -0.11 1.99 -1.69
N ASN A 75 0.80 1.06 -2.00
CA ASN A 75 2.18 1.05 -1.52
C ASN A 75 2.91 2.34 -1.94
N LYS A 76 2.76 2.76 -3.21
CA LYS A 76 3.33 4.02 -3.69
C LYS A 76 2.79 5.25 -2.96
N THR A 77 1.49 5.28 -2.70
CA THR A 77 0.87 6.38 -1.92
C THR A 77 1.45 6.44 -0.51
N MET A 78 1.65 5.27 0.12
CA MET A 78 2.25 5.18 1.46
C MET A 78 3.70 5.65 1.45
N GLU A 79 4.50 5.19 0.49
CA GLU A 79 5.90 5.63 0.32
C GLU A 79 6.00 7.13 0.10
N ASP A 80 5.13 7.71 -0.72
CA ASP A 80 5.10 9.16 -0.98
C ASP A 80 4.74 9.93 0.30
N ILE A 81 3.78 9.46 1.09
CA ILE A 81 3.43 10.08 2.37
C ILE A 81 4.60 9.99 3.35
N LEU A 82 5.19 8.80 3.53
CA LEU A 82 6.33 8.58 4.43
C LEU A 82 7.54 9.44 4.03
N ARG A 83 7.89 9.46 2.75
CA ARG A 83 9.01 10.26 2.22
C ARG A 83 8.83 11.73 2.54
N ARG A 84 7.62 12.25 2.36
CA ARG A 84 7.28 13.65 2.64
C ARG A 84 7.26 13.93 4.13
N PHE A 85 6.72 13.04 4.94
CA PHE A 85 6.74 13.18 6.41
C PHE A 85 8.18 13.24 6.94
N CYS A 86 9.08 12.39 6.44
CA CYS A 86 10.50 12.43 6.77
C CYS A 86 11.18 13.69 6.22
N ALA A 87 10.86 14.14 5.01
CA ALA A 87 11.48 15.31 4.37
C ALA A 87 11.01 16.66 4.95
N TYR A 88 9.75 16.76 5.37
CA TYR A 88 9.17 17.98 5.95
C TYR A 88 9.48 18.14 7.44
N GLY A 89 10.26 17.24 8.04
CA GLY A 89 10.68 17.36 9.42
C GLY A 89 9.49 17.42 10.37
N MET A 90 8.58 16.43 10.30
CA MET A 90 7.62 16.21 11.38
C MET A 90 8.43 15.87 12.65
N GLU A 91 8.84 16.92 13.37
CA GLU A 91 9.67 16.86 14.55
C GLU A 91 8.82 16.41 15.73
N TYR A 92 8.88 15.12 16.07
CA TYR A 92 8.40 14.67 17.37
C TYR A 92 9.53 14.80 18.40
N LYS A 93 9.43 15.82 19.25
CA LYS A 93 10.22 15.91 20.49
C LYS A 93 9.54 15.04 21.55
N HIS A 94 10.05 13.83 21.74
CA HIS A 94 9.91 13.18 23.04
C HIS A 94 11.00 13.71 23.97
N HIS A 95 10.80 13.62 25.28
CA HIS A 95 11.66 14.21 26.33
C HIS A 95 13.12 13.72 26.33
N GLU A 96 13.47 12.80 25.44
CA GLU A 96 14.79 12.15 25.34
C GLU A 96 15.51 12.36 24.00
N GLY A 97 14.97 13.15 23.05
CA GLY A 97 15.70 13.56 21.84
C GLY A 97 14.94 13.49 20.52
N TYR A 98 15.62 13.90 19.43
CA TYR A 98 15.09 13.96 18.06
C TYR A 98 14.84 12.56 17.50
N THR A 99 13.68 12.31 16.89
CA THR A 99 13.47 11.08 16.09
C THR A 99 13.11 11.45 14.65
N HIS A 100 14.08 11.31 13.75
CA HIS A 100 13.86 11.21 12.29
C HIS A 100 13.43 9.78 11.93
N ASP A 101 12.61 9.15 12.78
CA ASP A 101 12.28 7.74 12.68
C ASP A 101 10.92 7.59 11.99
N TRP A 102 10.93 7.08 10.76
CA TRP A 102 9.70 6.80 10.02
C TRP A 102 8.81 5.78 10.74
N VAL A 103 9.39 4.94 11.61
CA VAL A 103 8.65 3.93 12.38
C VAL A 103 7.72 4.58 13.39
N THR A 104 8.13 5.66 14.07
CA THR A 104 7.27 6.36 15.05
C THR A 104 6.10 7.07 14.36
N LEU A 105 6.28 7.47 13.10
CA LEU A 105 5.25 8.14 12.30
C LEU A 105 4.26 7.15 11.64
N LEU A 106 4.57 5.85 11.58
CA LEU A 106 3.73 4.85 10.93
C LEU A 106 2.26 4.83 11.41
N PRO A 107 1.97 4.88 12.73
CA PRO A 107 0.58 4.84 13.19
C PRO A 107 -0.23 6.05 12.70
N GLU A 108 0.37 7.23 12.67
CA GLU A 108 -0.25 8.46 12.20
C GLU A 108 -0.54 8.41 10.72
N VAL A 109 0.41 7.93 9.91
CA VAL A 109 0.23 7.79 8.47
C VAL A 109 -0.88 6.77 8.17
N GLN A 110 -0.91 5.63 8.87
CA GLN A 110 -1.98 4.63 8.71
C GLN A 110 -3.36 5.18 9.09
N LEU A 111 -3.42 5.97 10.17
CA LEU A 111 -4.67 6.62 10.58
C LEU A 111 -5.11 7.67 9.54
N ALA A 112 -4.18 8.49 9.05
CA ALA A 112 -4.47 9.50 8.05
C ALA A 112 -4.96 8.87 6.74
N TYR A 113 -4.35 7.77 6.31
CA TYR A 113 -4.81 7.00 5.14
C TYR A 113 -6.20 6.40 5.39
N SER A 114 -6.40 5.70 6.50
CA SER A 114 -7.67 5.02 6.81
C SER A 114 -8.85 5.97 7.03
N THR A 115 -8.60 7.24 7.31
CA THR A 115 -9.60 8.31 7.50
C THR A 115 -9.73 9.25 6.31
N SER A 116 -8.91 9.10 5.28
CA SER A 116 -9.02 9.83 4.02
C SER A 116 -10.05 9.18 3.10
N GLN A 117 -10.85 9.98 2.39
CA GLN A 117 -11.85 9.46 1.46
C GLN A 117 -11.18 8.96 0.18
N HIS A 118 -11.53 7.75 -0.24
CA HIS A 118 -11.06 7.18 -1.49
C HIS A 118 -12.01 7.52 -2.64
N SER A 119 -11.47 7.95 -3.78
CA SER A 119 -12.25 8.35 -4.95
C SER A 119 -13.12 7.23 -5.53
N THR A 120 -12.68 5.98 -5.39
CA THR A 120 -13.37 4.82 -5.96
C THR A 120 -14.61 4.42 -5.15
N THR A 121 -14.58 4.59 -3.82
CA THR A 121 -15.64 4.14 -2.91
C THR A 121 -16.47 5.29 -2.32
N GLY A 122 -16.00 6.54 -2.41
CA GLY A 122 -16.61 7.71 -1.79
C GLY A 122 -16.62 7.67 -0.25
N LYS A 123 -15.97 6.68 0.36
CA LYS A 123 -15.93 6.43 1.80
C LYS A 123 -14.49 6.28 2.27
N THR A 124 -14.27 6.42 3.57
CA THR A 124 -12.95 6.16 4.17
C THR A 124 -12.75 4.64 4.34
N PRO A 125 -11.51 4.13 4.21
CA PRO A 125 -11.23 2.72 4.43
C PRO A 125 -11.70 2.22 5.80
N SER A 126 -11.59 3.02 6.88
CA SER A 126 -12.06 2.63 8.22
C SER A 126 -13.56 2.36 8.28
N VAL A 127 -14.36 3.16 7.57
CA VAL A 127 -15.82 3.00 7.50
C VAL A 127 -16.18 1.77 6.69
N VAL A 128 -15.47 1.52 5.58
CA VAL A 128 -15.73 0.35 4.73
C VAL A 128 -15.29 -0.96 5.39
N GLU A 129 -14.11 -0.98 6.01
CA GLU A 129 -13.49 -2.19 6.58
C GLU A 129 -14.10 -2.56 7.94
N LYS A 130 -14.36 -1.56 8.80
CA LYS A 130 -14.71 -1.79 10.21
C LYS A 130 -16.04 -1.15 10.63
N GLY A 131 -16.71 -0.41 9.75
CA GLY A 131 -17.90 0.39 10.13
C GLY A 131 -17.57 1.56 11.05
N TRP A 132 -16.30 1.93 11.12
CA TRP A 132 -15.74 2.84 12.10
C TRP A 132 -15.69 4.28 11.55
N ASP A 133 -16.68 5.10 11.92
CA ASP A 133 -16.72 6.54 11.64
C ASP A 133 -15.96 7.30 12.73
N HIS A 134 -14.65 7.44 12.55
CA HIS A 134 -13.75 7.66 13.68
C HIS A 134 -13.37 9.08 14.02
N LEU A 135 -13.83 10.08 13.29
CA LEU A 135 -13.43 11.44 13.60
C LEU A 135 -14.58 12.40 13.39
N LYS A 136 -15.42 12.49 14.43
CA LYS A 136 -16.13 13.74 14.69
C LYS A 136 -15.08 14.77 15.13
N LYS A 137 -14.30 15.30 14.16
CA LYS A 137 -13.25 16.32 14.36
C LYS A 137 -13.75 17.49 15.22
N ASN A 138 -15.06 17.73 15.19
CA ASN A 138 -15.74 18.82 15.89
C ASN A 138 -16.19 18.48 17.33
N LEU A 139 -15.89 17.29 17.88
CA LEU A 139 -16.34 16.86 19.21
C LEU A 139 -15.23 16.59 20.22
N LEU A 140 -13.95 16.81 19.87
CA LEU A 140 -12.85 16.59 20.80
C LEU A 140 -12.73 17.78 21.76
N ASN A 141 -13.12 17.59 23.03
CA ASN A 141 -12.77 18.51 24.11
C ASN A 141 -11.30 18.27 24.48
N ILE A 142 -10.39 18.90 23.73
CA ILE A 142 -8.95 18.71 23.85
C ILE A 142 -8.49 19.27 25.19
N LYS A 143 -8.02 18.39 26.07
CA LYS A 143 -7.40 18.80 27.33
C LYS A 143 -6.01 19.39 27.05
N PRO A 144 -5.52 20.35 27.86
CA PRO A 144 -4.21 20.97 27.66
C PRO A 144 -3.05 19.97 27.56
N THR A 145 -3.14 18.87 28.32
CA THR A 145 -2.15 17.78 28.33
C THR A 145 -2.05 17.00 27.02
N ALA A 146 -3.07 17.05 26.17
CA ALA A 146 -3.11 16.38 24.87
C ALA A 146 -2.95 17.36 23.69
N ASN A 147 -2.72 18.64 23.96
CA ASN A 147 -2.72 19.68 22.92
C ASN A 147 -1.55 19.50 21.94
N ASP A 148 -0.37 19.13 22.43
CA ASP A 148 0.80 18.88 21.57
C ASP A 148 0.57 17.69 20.63
N PHE A 149 -0.03 16.61 21.15
CA PHE A 149 -0.41 15.45 20.34
C PHE A 149 -1.50 15.81 19.33
N HIS A 150 -2.47 16.65 19.72
CA HIS A 150 -3.52 17.12 18.82
C HIS A 150 -2.94 17.95 17.67
N GLU A 151 -2.04 18.89 17.96
CA GLU A 151 -1.37 19.72 16.95
C GLU A 151 -0.53 18.87 15.99
N MET A 152 0.24 17.91 16.51
CA MET A 152 0.99 16.95 15.70
C MET A 152 0.04 16.15 14.79
N TRP A 153 -1.01 15.56 15.37
CA TRP A 153 -1.98 14.76 14.64
C TRP A 153 -2.71 15.57 13.55
N LYS A 154 -3.10 16.80 13.85
CA LYS A 154 -3.71 17.72 12.88
C LYS A 154 -2.77 17.99 11.71
N ARG A 155 -1.49 18.29 11.97
CA ARG A 155 -0.46 18.49 10.93
C ARG A 155 -0.23 17.22 10.10
N ALA A 156 -0.20 16.04 10.72
CA ALA A 156 -0.11 14.77 10.02
C ALA A 156 -1.28 14.58 9.05
N CYS A 157 -2.51 14.78 9.51
CA CYS A 157 -3.71 14.67 8.68
C CYS A 157 -3.71 15.67 7.52
N GLU A 158 -3.35 16.93 7.77
CA GLU A 158 -3.28 17.98 6.73
C GLU A 158 -2.20 17.65 5.69
N THR A 159 -1.03 17.21 6.14
CA THR A 159 0.08 16.83 5.27
C THR A 159 -0.30 15.62 4.42
N ALA A 160 -0.82 14.56 5.02
CA ALA A 160 -1.28 13.38 4.30
C ALA A 160 -2.37 13.73 3.27
N ALA A 161 -3.34 14.58 3.64
CA ALA A 161 -4.38 15.03 2.71
C ALA A 161 -3.80 15.81 1.52
N LYS A 162 -2.84 16.71 1.75
CA LYS A 162 -2.12 17.41 0.68
C LYS A 162 -1.33 16.44 -0.20
N CYS A 163 -0.63 15.48 0.40
CA CYS A 163 0.11 14.45 -0.33
C CYS A 163 -0.79 13.63 -1.25
N ILE A 164 -1.93 13.17 -0.72
CA ILE A 164 -2.91 12.40 -1.49
C ILE A 164 -3.48 13.27 -2.63
N ALA A 165 -3.80 14.54 -2.37
CA ALA A 165 -4.33 15.46 -3.38
C ALA A 165 -3.31 15.74 -4.50
N GLU A 166 -2.06 16.05 -4.15
CA GLU A 166 -0.98 16.29 -5.12
C GLU A 166 -0.63 15.03 -5.91
N ALA A 167 -0.55 13.86 -5.25
CA ALA A 167 -0.31 12.59 -5.93
C ALA A 167 -1.45 12.28 -6.92
N LYS A 168 -2.71 12.56 -6.53
CA LYS A 168 -3.86 12.40 -7.42
C LYS A 168 -3.77 13.32 -8.64
N GLU A 169 -3.42 14.60 -8.44
CA GLU A 169 -3.28 15.57 -9.52
C GLU A 169 -2.11 15.22 -10.46
N TYR A 170 -0.96 14.85 -9.91
CA TYR A 170 0.19 14.38 -10.68
C TYR A 170 -0.16 13.13 -11.51
N ASN A 171 -0.82 12.14 -10.90
CA ASN A 171 -1.24 10.92 -11.59
C ASN A 171 -2.24 11.22 -12.71
N LYS A 172 -3.18 12.14 -12.47
CA LYS A 172 -4.13 12.61 -13.51
C LYS A 172 -3.40 13.28 -14.67
N GLN A 173 -2.54 14.26 -14.40
CA GLN A 173 -1.79 14.97 -15.46
C GLN A 173 -0.88 14.04 -16.25
N ARG A 174 -0.27 13.05 -15.58
CA ARG A 174 0.53 12.02 -16.26
C ARG A 174 -0.35 11.14 -17.15
N TRP A 175 -1.49 10.67 -16.63
CA TRP A 175 -2.45 9.87 -17.39
C TRP A 175 -2.94 10.64 -18.61
N ASP A 176 -3.45 11.85 -18.42
CA ASP A 176 -4.00 12.71 -19.49
C ASP A 176 -2.96 13.01 -20.59
N LYS A 177 -1.66 13.11 -20.24
CA LYS A 177 -0.58 13.34 -21.21
C LYS A 177 -0.25 12.11 -22.07
N SER A 178 -0.37 10.91 -21.52
CA SER A 178 0.05 9.67 -22.18
C SER A 178 -1.11 8.82 -22.67
N HIS A 179 -2.31 9.06 -22.14
CA HIS A 179 -3.50 8.29 -22.46
C HIS A 179 -4.14 8.83 -23.73
N MET A 180 -4.09 8.02 -24.77
CA MET A 180 -4.94 8.16 -25.95
C MET A 180 -5.98 7.06 -25.88
N GLU A 181 -7.27 7.42 -25.98
CA GLU A 181 -8.30 6.41 -26.16
C GLU A 181 -8.05 5.71 -27.50
N PRO A 182 -7.93 4.37 -27.49
CA PRO A 182 -7.78 3.65 -28.75
C PRO A 182 -9.09 3.73 -29.55
N ASP A 183 -9.05 4.36 -30.73
CA ASP A 183 -10.16 4.35 -31.69
C ASP A 183 -10.11 3.05 -32.51
N PHE A 184 -10.48 1.93 -31.88
CA PHE A 184 -10.61 0.64 -32.56
C PHE A 184 -12.04 0.42 -33.02
N LYS A 185 -12.20 0.00 -34.26
CA LYS A 185 -13.47 -0.44 -34.84
C LYS A 185 -13.49 -1.96 -34.94
N GLU A 186 -14.68 -2.55 -34.89
CA GLU A 186 -14.84 -3.99 -35.12
C GLU A 186 -14.27 -4.36 -36.49
N GLY A 187 -13.24 -5.22 -36.50
CA GLY A 187 -12.50 -5.61 -37.71
C GLY A 187 -11.07 -5.07 -37.80
N ASP A 188 -10.68 -4.13 -36.93
CA ASP A 188 -9.30 -3.62 -36.90
C ASP A 188 -8.32 -4.69 -36.39
N GLN A 189 -7.20 -4.84 -37.10
CA GLN A 189 -6.10 -5.71 -36.67
C GLN A 189 -5.22 -4.94 -35.68
N VAL A 190 -5.04 -5.52 -34.49
CA VAL A 190 -4.20 -4.94 -33.44
C VAL A 190 -2.95 -5.79 -33.24
N LEU A 191 -1.83 -5.11 -33.07
CA LEU A 191 -0.54 -5.75 -32.80
C LEU A 191 -0.45 -6.16 -31.32
N VAL A 192 -0.13 -7.41 -31.07
CA VAL A 192 0.01 -7.98 -29.73
C VAL A 192 1.48 -8.02 -29.35
N SER A 193 1.85 -7.32 -28.28
CA SER A 193 3.25 -7.26 -27.82
C SER A 193 3.78 -8.65 -27.45
N THR A 194 4.90 -9.06 -28.05
CA THR A 194 5.54 -10.37 -27.81
C THR A 194 6.38 -10.42 -26.55
N LEU A 195 6.58 -9.27 -25.89
CA LEU A 195 7.50 -9.09 -24.77
C LEU A 195 7.25 -10.09 -23.64
N ASN A 196 5.99 -10.51 -23.47
CA ASN A 196 5.52 -11.37 -22.39
C ASN A 196 5.16 -12.79 -22.85
N PHE A 197 5.37 -13.15 -24.12
CA PHE A 197 5.12 -14.51 -24.61
C PHE A 197 6.37 -15.37 -24.42
N ASN A 198 6.31 -16.27 -23.44
CA ASN A 198 7.42 -17.18 -23.14
C ASN A 198 7.51 -18.35 -24.14
N ASP A 199 6.42 -18.65 -24.85
CA ASP A 199 6.31 -19.83 -25.72
C ASP A 199 6.74 -19.57 -27.18
N LEU A 200 7.21 -18.35 -27.49
CA LEU A 200 7.71 -18.02 -28.82
C LEU A 200 9.06 -18.69 -29.08
N LYS A 201 9.19 -19.34 -30.25
CA LYS A 201 10.45 -19.95 -30.67
C LYS A 201 11.53 -18.89 -30.92
N GLY A 202 12.77 -19.21 -30.57
CA GLY A 202 13.95 -18.37 -30.83
C GLY A 202 14.40 -17.50 -29.64
N PRO A 203 15.63 -16.94 -29.71
CA PRO A 203 16.22 -16.18 -28.61
C PRO A 203 15.51 -14.82 -28.38
N LYS A 204 15.25 -14.45 -27.12
CA LYS A 204 14.51 -13.23 -26.72
C LYS A 204 14.97 -11.94 -27.42
N LYS A 205 16.27 -11.81 -27.73
CA LYS A 205 16.85 -10.64 -28.41
C LYS A 205 16.53 -10.54 -29.91
N MET A 206 16.11 -11.62 -30.56
CA MET A 206 15.81 -11.65 -32.00
C MET A 206 14.32 -11.84 -32.31
N ARG A 207 13.45 -11.77 -31.30
CA ARG A 207 12.00 -11.88 -31.51
C ARG A 207 11.47 -10.52 -31.98
N GLU A 208 10.55 -10.54 -32.95
CA GLU A 208 9.78 -9.35 -33.30
C GLU A 208 9.04 -8.87 -32.07
N SER A 209 9.00 -7.55 -31.83
CA SER A 209 8.44 -6.97 -30.60
C SER A 209 6.91 -7.02 -30.54
N PHE A 210 6.27 -7.34 -31.67
CA PHE A 210 4.82 -7.39 -31.85
C PHE A 210 4.46 -8.52 -32.83
N LEU A 211 3.29 -9.14 -32.63
CA LEU A 211 2.62 -10.10 -33.52
C LEU A 211 1.35 -9.50 -34.10
#